data_AF-A0A7G8UYV7-F1
#
_entry.id   AF-A0A7G8UYV7-F1
#
_cell.length_a   1.000
_cell.length_b   1.000
_cell.length_c   1.000
_cell.angle_alpha   90.00
_cell.angle_beta   90.00
_cell.angle_gamma   90.00
#
_symmetry.space_group_name_H-M   'P 1'
#
loop_
_entity.id
_entity.type
_entity.pdbx_description
1 polymer ?
#
loop_
_entity_poly.entity_id
_entity_poly.type
_entity_poly.pdbx_seq_one_letter_code
_entity_poly.pdbx_strand_id
1 'polypeptide(L)'
;MNYDNILNSPIYKLYYVNSIDEIKYTANSAKFFRRDYSLEWRKEIYEALEWAIINPSYDFKSISTHDLAFSNDEIYNYLKELCEFMEETELNLI
;
A
#
# COMPACT_ATOMS: atom_id res chain seq x y z
N MET A 1 -4.40 5.90 15.81
CA MET A 1 -4.22 6.20 14.37
C MET A 1 -5.34 5.48 13.62
N ASN A 2 -6.00 6.12 12.66
CA ASN A 2 -6.99 5.43 11.82
C ASN A 2 -6.27 4.85 10.60
N TYR A 3 -5.89 3.58 10.67
CA TYR A 3 -5.14 2.91 9.60
C TYR A 3 -5.94 2.83 8.30
N ASP A 4 -7.27 2.81 8.34
CA ASP A 4 -8.11 2.76 7.13
C ASP A 4 -7.87 3.98 6.24
N ASN A 5 -7.78 5.17 6.83
CA ASN A 5 -7.54 6.40 6.05
C ASN A 5 -6.17 6.38 5.35
N ILE A 6 -5.17 5.79 6.00
CA ILE A 6 -3.81 5.70 5.46
C ILE A 6 -3.75 4.62 4.39
N LEU A 7 -4.30 3.43 4.66
CA LEU A 7 -4.36 2.29 3.75
C LEU A 7 -5.26 2.54 2.54
N ASN A 8 -6.25 3.43 2.65
CA ASN A 8 -7.08 3.83 1.52
C ASN A 8 -6.23 4.43 0.38
N SER A 9 -5.13 5.12 0.68
CA SER A 9 -4.24 5.69 -0.35
C SER A 9 -3.61 4.63 -1.28
N PRO A 10 -2.89 3.61 -0.78
CA PRO A 10 -2.40 2.52 -1.63
C PRO A 10 -3.54 1.68 -2.20
N ILE A 11 -4.60 1.38 -1.44
CA ILE A 11 -5.74 0.58 -1.94
C ILE A 11 -6.45 1.28 -3.10
N TYR A 12 -6.57 2.61 -3.07
CA TYR A 12 -7.16 3.39 -4.16
C TYR A 12 -6.39 3.26 -5.48
N LYS A 13 -5.09 2.92 -5.44
CA LYS A 13 -4.31 2.64 -6.68
C LYS A 13 -4.84 1.42 -7.41
N LEU A 14 -5.41 0.45 -6.69
CA LEU A 14 -5.99 -0.75 -7.27
C LEU A 14 -7.17 -0.43 -8.19
N TYR A 15 -7.89 0.67 -7.95
CA TYR A 15 -8.98 1.10 -8.82
C TYR A 15 -8.52 1.42 -10.27
N TYR A 16 -7.24 1.71 -10.48
CA TYR A 16 -6.70 2.13 -11.78
C TYR A 16 -5.99 1.01 -12.56
N VAL A 17 -5.94 -0.21 -12.03
CA VAL A 17 -5.27 -1.35 -12.66
C VAL A 17 -6.26 -2.49 -12.87
N ASN A 18 -6.08 -3.27 -13.94
CA ASN A 18 -6.95 -4.42 -14.21
C ASN A 18 -6.45 -5.70 -13.53
N SER A 19 -5.18 -5.73 -13.16
CA SER A 19 -4.52 -6.84 -12.48
C SER A 19 -3.45 -6.33 -11.51
N ILE A 20 -3.20 -7.08 -10.43
CA ILE A 20 -2.13 -6.76 -9.47
C ILE A 20 -0.75 -6.83 -10.16
N ASP A 21 -0.58 -7.72 -11.13
CA ASP A 21 0.68 -7.88 -11.89
C ASP A 21 1.10 -6.63 -12.69
N GLU A 22 0.18 -5.69 -12.93
CA GLU A 22 0.51 -4.39 -13.55
C GLU A 22 1.30 -3.47 -12.61
N ILE A 23 1.23 -3.72 -11.30
CA ILE A 23 1.90 -2.94 -10.27
C ILE A 23 3.37 -3.34 -10.24
N LYS A 24 4.22 -2.42 -10.68
CA LYS A 24 5.67 -2.64 -10.73
C LYS A 24 6.39 -1.81 -9.69
N TYR A 25 7.04 -2.51 -8.76
CA TYR A 25 7.97 -1.93 -7.79
C TYR A 25 9.34 -1.78 -8.43
N THR A 26 9.65 -0.55 -8.86
CA THR A 26 10.91 -0.24 -9.55
C THR A 26 11.63 0.91 -8.86
N ALA A 27 12.90 1.12 -9.22
CA ALA A 27 13.64 2.31 -8.79
C ALA A 27 12.93 3.62 -9.18
N ASN A 28 12.18 3.65 -10.29
CA ASN A 28 11.37 4.80 -10.67
C ASN A 28 10.16 4.96 -9.73
N SER A 29 9.50 3.87 -9.36
CA SER A 29 8.42 3.87 -8.36
C SER A 29 8.90 4.44 -7.03
N ALA A 30 10.11 4.07 -6.58
CA ALA A 30 10.71 4.62 -5.36
C ALA A 30 10.99 6.12 -5.47
N LYS A 31 11.52 6.59 -6.61
CA LYS A 31 11.72 8.02 -6.87
C LYS A 31 10.41 8.80 -6.82
N PHE A 32 9.35 8.28 -7.43
CA PHE A 32 8.03 8.90 -7.37
C PHE A 32 7.49 8.94 -5.94
N PHE A 33 7.62 7.85 -5.18
CA PHE A 33 7.22 7.85 -3.77
C PHE A 33 7.93 8.92 -2.94
N ARG A 34 9.26 9.07 -3.07
CA ARG A 34 10.00 10.11 -2.34
C ARG A 34 9.64 11.53 -2.78
N ARG A 35 9.29 11.71 -4.06
CA ARG A 35 8.92 13.01 -4.63
C ARG A 35 7.51 13.43 -4.21
N ASP A 36 6.57 12.49 -4.27
CA ASP A 36 5.14 12.77 -4.16
C ASP A 36 4.63 12.68 -2.70
N TYR A 37 5.39 12.01 -1.81
CA TYR A 37 5.05 11.87 -0.40
C TYR A 37 6.17 12.37 0.52
N SER A 38 5.79 13.13 1.56
CA SER A 38 6.72 13.55 2.60
C SER A 38 7.29 12.33 3.36
N LEU A 39 8.44 12.49 4.00
CA LEU A 39 9.01 11.42 4.84
C LEU A 39 8.06 10.99 5.97
N GLU A 40 7.40 11.94 6.60
CA GLU A 40 6.40 11.69 7.65
C GLU A 40 5.25 10.83 7.12
N TRP A 41 4.69 11.20 5.97
CA TRP A 41 3.60 10.43 5.37
C TRP A 41 4.04 9.03 4.93
N ARG A 42 5.26 8.88 4.42
CA ARG A 42 5.82 7.56 4.09
C ARG A 42 6.00 6.68 5.33
N LYS A 43 6.36 7.26 6.49
CA LYS A 43 6.41 6.52 7.76
C LYS A 43 5.03 6.07 8.22
N GLU A 44 4.02 6.94 8.10
CA GLU A 44 2.64 6.59 8.44
C GLU A 44 2.10 5.48 7.54
N ILE A 45 2.37 5.54 6.23
CA ILE A 45 2.03 4.45 5.30
C ILE A 45 2.73 3.16 5.74
N TYR A 46 4.03 3.22 6.00
CA TYR A 46 4.80 2.03 6.38
C TYR A 46 4.26 1.39 7.67
N GLU A 47 3.98 2.18 8.70
CA GLU A 47 3.39 1.68 9.95
C GLU A 47 2.00 1.04 9.72
N ALA A 48 1.18 1.63 8.86
CA ALA A 48 -0.12 1.07 8.50
C ALA A 48 -0.01 -0.26 7.74
N LEU A 49 1.03 -0.41 6.91
CA LEU A 49 1.33 -1.66 6.20
C LEU A 49 1.84 -2.74 7.15
N GLU A 50 2.70 -2.40 8.11
CA GLU A 50 3.14 -3.33 9.17
C GLU A 50 1.93 -3.84 9.97
N TRP A 51 1.01 -2.94 10.32
CA TRP A 51 -0.25 -3.32 10.96
C TRP A 51 -1.09 -4.25 10.08
N ALA A 52 -1.18 -4.01 8.77
CA ALA A 52 -1.91 -4.87 7.84
C ALA A 52 -1.32 -6.28 7.79
N ILE A 53 0.01 -6.41 7.77
CA ILE A 53 0.71 -7.71 7.72
C ILE A 53 0.37 -8.59 8.93
N ILE A 54 0.28 -8.01 10.12
CA ILE A 54 -0.06 -8.74 11.35
C ILE A 54 -1.57 -8.99 11.53
N ASN A 55 -2.42 -8.41 10.68
CA ASN A 55 -3.88 -8.59 10.68
C ASN A 55 -4.39 -9.15 9.32
N PRO A 56 -3.95 -10.34 8.88
CA PRO A 56 -4.28 -10.87 7.55
C PRO A 56 -5.77 -11.13 7.33
N SER A 57 -6.55 -11.31 8.39
CA SER A 57 -8.01 -11.53 8.32
C SER A 57 -8.84 -10.24 8.30
N TYR A 58 -8.19 -9.06 8.27
CA TYR A 58 -8.89 -7.79 8.17
C TYR A 58 -9.58 -7.64 6.82
N ASP A 59 -10.73 -6.98 6.79
CA ASP A 59 -11.48 -6.68 5.56
C ASP A 59 -10.91 -5.42 4.89
N PHE A 60 -9.74 -5.57 4.26
CA PHE A 60 -9.08 -4.52 3.50
C PHE A 60 -9.94 -4.04 2.32
N LYS A 61 -10.77 -4.92 1.75
CA LYS A 61 -11.68 -4.55 0.66
C LYS A 61 -12.67 -3.48 1.12
N SER A 62 -13.15 -3.55 2.37
CA SER A 62 -14.09 -2.57 2.93
C SER A 62 -13.52 -1.16 3.12
N ILE A 63 -12.18 -1.01 3.12
CA ILE A 63 -11.52 0.31 3.25
C ILE A 63 -11.81 1.17 2.01
N SER A 64 -11.89 0.55 0.83
CA SER A 64 -12.17 1.24 -0.42
C SER A 64 -13.65 1.63 -0.50
N THR A 65 -13.90 2.89 -0.84
CA THR A 65 -15.25 3.35 -1.21
C THR A 65 -15.66 2.94 -2.63
N HIS A 66 -14.70 2.43 -3.42
CA HIS A 66 -14.90 1.99 -4.79
C HIS A 66 -14.97 0.47 -4.84
N ASP A 67 -15.80 -0.05 -5.75
CA ASP A 67 -15.85 -1.49 -6.00
C ASP A 67 -14.55 -1.94 -6.69
N LEU A 68 -13.74 -2.68 -5.94
CA LEU A 68 -12.50 -3.25 -6.44
C LEU A 68 -12.77 -4.64 -7.01
N ALA A 69 -12.26 -4.91 -8.21
CA ALA A 69 -12.33 -6.22 -8.84
C ALA A 69 -11.53 -7.30 -8.09
N PHE A 70 -10.68 -6.90 -7.13
CA PHE A 70 -9.81 -7.77 -6.36
C PHE A 70 -10.52 -8.37 -5.14
N SER A 71 -10.14 -9.59 -4.81
CA SER A 71 -10.48 -10.25 -3.54
C SER A 71 -9.73 -9.63 -2.37
N ASN A 72 -10.19 -9.89 -1.14
CA ASN A 72 -9.50 -9.40 0.06
C ASN A 72 -8.08 -9.95 0.17
N ASP A 73 -7.87 -11.23 -0.19
CA ASP A 73 -6.56 -11.88 -0.15
C ASP A 73 -5.58 -11.27 -1.16
N GLU A 74 -6.07 -10.90 -2.35
CA GLU A 74 -5.31 -10.16 -3.36
C GLU A 74 -4.89 -8.78 -2.85
N ILE A 75 -5.81 -8.04 -2.23
CA ILE A 75 -5.50 -6.73 -1.62
C ILE A 75 -4.48 -6.90 -0.50
N TYR A 76 -4.63 -7.91 0.37
CA TYR A 76 -3.66 -8.21 1.42
C TYR A 76 -2.26 -8.50 0.86
N ASN A 77 -2.15 -9.36 -0.16
CA ASN A 77 -0.87 -9.66 -0.80
C ASN A 77 -0.23 -8.41 -1.42
N TYR A 78 -1.02 -7.57 -2.09
CA TYR A 78 -0.56 -6.27 -2.60
C TYR A 78 0.01 -5.37 -1.48
N LEU A 79 -0.68 -5.26 -0.35
CA LEU A 79 -0.21 -4.45 0.79
C LEU A 79 1.09 -5.00 1.37
N LYS A 80 1.21 -6.33 1.45
CA LYS A 80 2.43 -7.00 1.89
C LYS A 80 3.61 -6.70 0.95
N GLU A 81 3.44 -6.86 -0.35
CA GLU A 81 4.47 -6.54 -1.35
C GLU A 81 4.88 -5.07 -1.31
N LEU A 82 3.93 -4.15 -1.09
CA LEU A 82 4.21 -2.74 -0.92
C LEU A 82 5.08 -2.48 0.33
N CYS A 83 4.80 -3.18 1.43
CA CYS A 83 5.58 -3.07 2.67
C CYS A 83 7.02 -3.52 2.46
N GLU A 84 7.22 -4.69 1.86
CA GLU A 84 8.53 -5.25 1.52
C GLU A 84 9.31 -4.29 0.61
N PHE A 85 8.65 -3.74 -0.42
CA PHE A 85 9.26 -2.73 -1.28
C PHE A 85 9.70 -1.48 -0.51
N MET A 86 8.87 -0.98 0.42
CA MET A 86 9.20 0.22 1.19
C MET A 86 10.38 -0.01 2.14
N GLU A 87 10.49 -1.21 2.70
CA GLU A 87 11.62 -1.62 3.54
C GLU A 87 12.91 -1.73 2.72
N GLU A 88 12.89 -2.49 1.62
CA GLU A 88 14.06 -2.71 0.74
C GLU A 88 14.61 -1.42 0.14
N THR A 89 13.74 -0.45 -0.10
CA THR A 89 14.11 0.85 -0.69
C THR A 89 14.27 1.94 0.36
N GLU A 90 14.17 1.64 1.65
CA GLU A 90 14.32 2.63 2.75
C GLU A 90 13.40 3.85 2.56
N LEU A 91 12.20 3.64 2.03
CA LEU A 91 11.21 4.71 1.79
C LEU A 91 10.63 5.25 3.09
N ASN A 92 10.78 4.56 4.20
CA ASN A 92 10.41 5.03 5.53
C ASN A 92 11.54 5.81 6.23
N LEU A 93 12.75 5.85 5.68
CA LEU A 93 13.92 6.43 6.35
C LEU A 93 14.46 7.72 5.70
N ILE A 94 14.46 7.81 4.37
CA ILE A 94 15.16 8.86 3.60
C ILE A 94 14.19 9.61 2.69
#